data_AF-A0A7S1AE59-F1
#
_entry.id   AF-A0A7S1AE59-F1
#
_cell.length_a   1.000
_cell.length_b   1.000
_cell.length_c   1.000
_cell.angle_alpha   90.00
_cell.angle_beta   90.00
_cell.angle_gamma   90.00
#
_symmetry.space_group_name_H-M   'P 1'
#
loop_
_entity.id
_entity.type
_entity.pdbx_description
1 polymer ?
#
loop_
_entity_poly.entity_id
_entity_poly.type
_entity_poly.pdbx_seq_one_letter_code
_entity_poly.pdbx_strand_id
1 'polypeptide(L)'
;LKDRSLDFFCARFVSRSVMEALLGMGVATAGTLFDYNRKNFFFDKEQRQKGTYQNFSMSIKRFELYREDVRDLVDLTVKKMDNYLVVNTLQLGFCVTLFVEGRPEIDESEAHANLPQWLLWQFSICNVSAFLYYLLSVWLSIHASIAAHSFGVRLL
;
A
#
# COMPACT_ATOMS: atom_id res chain seq x y z
N LEU A 1 24.69 -77.65 -55.55
CA LEU A 1 23.35 -77.23 -55.04
C LEU A 1 23.22 -77.30 -53.51
N LYS A 2 24.16 -77.91 -52.78
CA LYS A 2 24.05 -78.10 -51.31
C LYS A 2 24.61 -76.95 -50.45
N ASP A 3 25.54 -76.15 -50.98
CA ASP A 3 26.13 -75.03 -50.21
C ASP A 3 25.23 -73.79 -50.14
N ARG A 4 24.41 -73.53 -51.18
CA ARG A 4 23.54 -72.33 -51.23
C ARG A 4 22.38 -72.35 -50.22
N SER A 5 22.02 -73.49 -49.64
CA SER A 5 20.92 -73.57 -48.66
C SER A 5 21.36 -73.24 -47.23
N LEU A 6 22.65 -73.44 -46.90
CA LEU A 6 23.19 -73.14 -45.57
C LEU A 6 23.43 -71.62 -45.39
N ASP A 7 23.90 -70.95 -46.43
CA ASP A 7 24.10 -69.49 -46.41
C ASP A 7 22.78 -68.72 -46.26
N PHE A 8 21.70 -69.21 -46.91
CA PHE A 8 20.38 -68.60 -46.83
C PHE A 8 19.73 -68.78 -45.44
N PHE A 9 20.03 -69.87 -44.74
CA PHE A 9 19.53 -70.14 -43.39
C PHE A 9 20.31 -69.32 -42.33
N CYS A 10 21.62 -69.18 -42.51
CA CYS A 10 22.48 -68.39 -41.62
C CYS A 10 22.19 -66.88 -41.73
N ALA A 11 22.01 -66.35 -42.95
CA ALA A 11 21.66 -64.94 -43.17
C ALA A 11 20.28 -64.56 -42.57
N ARG A 12 19.29 -65.46 -42.64
CA ARG A 12 17.95 -65.24 -42.04
C ARG A 12 17.95 -65.33 -40.51
N PHE A 13 18.85 -66.14 -39.93
CA PHE A 13 19.00 -66.26 -38.49
C PHE A 13 19.71 -65.04 -37.89
N VAL A 14 20.78 -64.57 -38.55
CA VAL A 14 21.50 -63.34 -38.18
C VAL A 14 20.64 -62.09 -38.38
N SER A 15 19.82 -62.01 -39.45
CA SER A 15 18.94 -60.85 -39.64
C SER A 15 17.82 -60.78 -38.60
N ARG A 16 17.32 -61.92 -38.10
CA ARG A 16 16.32 -61.95 -37.02
C ARG A 16 16.92 -61.59 -35.67
N SER A 17 18.10 -62.11 -35.32
CA SER A 17 18.75 -61.80 -34.03
C SER A 17 19.22 -60.35 -33.94
N VAL A 18 19.69 -59.75 -35.05
CA VAL A 18 20.05 -58.33 -35.11
C VAL A 18 18.81 -57.44 -34.98
N MET A 19 17.68 -57.81 -35.57
CA MET A 19 16.45 -57.01 -35.50
C MET A 19 15.77 -57.12 -34.13
N GLU A 20 15.83 -58.27 -33.46
CA GLU A 20 15.40 -58.43 -32.05
C GLU A 20 16.31 -57.68 -31.08
N ALA A 21 17.63 -57.66 -31.31
CA ALA A 21 18.57 -56.85 -30.51
C ALA A 21 18.34 -55.35 -30.71
N LEU A 22 18.04 -54.90 -31.94
CA LEU A 22 17.77 -53.50 -32.26
C LEU A 22 16.41 -53.03 -31.74
N LEU A 23 15.39 -53.91 -31.74
CA LEU A 23 14.10 -53.67 -31.07
C LEU A 23 14.24 -53.69 -29.54
N GLY A 24 15.04 -54.59 -28.97
CA GLY A 24 15.34 -54.63 -27.53
C GLY A 24 16.10 -53.40 -27.04
N MET A 25 17.05 -52.91 -27.84
CA MET A 25 17.72 -51.62 -27.61
C MET A 25 16.77 -50.44 -27.83
N GLY A 26 15.86 -50.51 -28.81
CA GLY A 26 14.83 -49.50 -29.06
C GLY A 26 13.82 -49.36 -27.90
N VAL A 27 13.43 -50.46 -27.26
CA VAL A 27 12.54 -50.47 -26.09
C VAL A 27 13.28 -49.99 -24.83
N ALA A 28 14.54 -50.38 -24.64
CA ALA A 28 15.36 -49.90 -23.53
C ALA A 28 15.65 -48.39 -23.63
N THR A 29 15.90 -47.88 -24.84
CA THR A 29 16.07 -46.43 -25.08
C THR A 29 14.75 -45.66 -25.02
N ALA A 30 13.62 -46.25 -25.43
CA ALA A 30 12.30 -45.65 -25.24
C ALA A 30 11.92 -45.53 -23.76
N GLY A 31 12.24 -46.54 -22.94
CA GLY A 31 11.99 -46.51 -21.50
C GLY A 31 12.81 -45.43 -20.77
N THR A 32 14.10 -45.28 -21.10
CA THR A 32 14.95 -44.23 -20.51
C THR A 32 14.53 -42.84 -20.94
N LEU A 33 14.10 -42.65 -22.20
CA LEU A 33 13.56 -41.39 -22.69
C LEU A 33 12.22 -41.03 -22.03
N PHE A 34 11.36 -42.03 -21.80
CA PHE A 34 10.07 -41.85 -21.13
C PHE A 34 10.26 -41.46 -19.66
N ASP A 35 11.17 -42.14 -18.94
CA ASP A 35 11.51 -41.79 -17.56
C ASP A 35 12.15 -40.41 -17.45
N TYR A 36 12.97 -40.00 -18.43
CA TYR A 36 13.52 -38.65 -18.49
C TYR A 36 12.42 -37.58 -18.64
N ASN A 37 11.52 -37.75 -19.61
CA ASN A 37 10.39 -36.83 -19.81
C ASN A 37 9.45 -36.79 -18.60
N ARG A 38 9.21 -37.93 -17.96
CA ARG A 38 8.39 -38.03 -16.74
C ARG A 38 9.00 -37.24 -15.58
N LYS A 39 10.31 -37.41 -15.34
CA LYS A 39 11.03 -36.65 -14.30
C LYS A 39 11.00 -35.15 -14.58
N ASN A 40 11.22 -34.74 -15.83
CA ASN A 40 11.20 -33.34 -16.23
C ASN A 40 9.78 -32.73 -16.05
N PHE A 41 8.74 -33.48 -16.42
CA PHE A 41 7.35 -33.05 -16.20
C PHE A 41 7.03 -32.83 -14.72
N PHE A 42 7.45 -33.74 -13.83
CA PHE A 42 7.24 -33.56 -12.39
C PHE A 42 8.01 -32.38 -11.82
N PHE A 43 9.25 -32.18 -12.26
CA PHE A 43 10.08 -31.03 -11.87
C PHE A 43 9.44 -29.70 -12.29
N ASP A 44 9.00 -29.58 -13.55
CA ASP A 44 8.33 -28.38 -14.07
C ASP A 44 7.01 -28.10 -13.34
N LYS A 45 6.26 -29.16 -13.01
CA LYS A 45 5.00 -29.04 -12.26
C LYS A 45 5.23 -28.51 -10.85
N GLU A 46 6.25 -29.00 -10.16
CA GLU A 46 6.62 -28.52 -8.83
C GLU A 46 7.05 -27.05 -8.85
N GLN A 47 7.86 -26.66 -9.84
CA GLN A 47 8.27 -25.26 -10.02
C GLN A 47 7.09 -24.33 -10.30
N ARG A 48 6.15 -24.72 -11.17
CA ARG A 48 4.92 -23.94 -11.39
C ARG A 48 4.10 -23.80 -10.13
N GLN A 49 3.94 -24.89 -9.37
CA GLN A 49 3.20 -24.85 -8.12
C GLN A 49 3.86 -23.88 -7.12
N LYS A 50 5.19 -23.92 -6.97
CA LYS A 50 5.95 -22.96 -6.15
C LYS A 50 5.76 -21.53 -6.63
N GLY A 51 5.85 -21.28 -7.94
CA GLY A 51 5.64 -19.95 -8.52
C GLY A 51 4.22 -19.42 -8.25
N THR A 52 3.19 -20.26 -8.36
CA THR A 52 1.82 -19.89 -8.05
C THR A 52 1.64 -19.52 -6.58
N TYR A 53 2.21 -20.30 -5.65
CA TYR A 53 2.17 -19.96 -4.22
C TYR A 53 2.93 -18.68 -3.89
N GLN A 54 4.08 -18.45 -4.53
CA GLN A 54 4.84 -17.20 -4.38
C GLN A 54 4.05 -16.00 -4.89
N ASN A 55 3.36 -16.14 -6.03
CA ASN A 55 2.47 -15.09 -6.55
C ASN A 55 1.32 -14.78 -5.60
N PHE A 56 0.67 -15.80 -5.04
CA PHE A 56 -0.38 -15.58 -4.03
C PHE A 56 0.18 -14.94 -2.75
N SER A 57 1.35 -15.38 -2.28
CA SER A 57 2.01 -14.77 -1.13
C SER A 57 2.33 -13.29 -1.38
N MET A 58 2.79 -12.95 -2.58
CA MET A 58 3.07 -11.57 -2.95
C MET A 58 1.79 -10.73 -3.03
N SER A 59 0.71 -11.27 -3.59
CA SER A 59 -0.59 -10.58 -3.64
C SER A 59 -1.15 -10.31 -2.25
N ILE A 60 -1.07 -11.28 -1.33
CA ILE A 60 -1.52 -11.10 0.07
C ILE A 60 -0.69 -9.99 0.75
N LYS A 61 0.64 -10.03 0.63
CA LYS A 61 1.52 -9.00 1.20
C LYS A 61 1.23 -7.60 0.66
N ARG A 62 0.86 -7.47 -0.62
CA ARG A 62 0.46 -6.17 -1.19
C ARG A 62 -0.79 -5.61 -0.52
N PHE A 63 -1.80 -6.45 -0.26
CA PHE A 63 -3.01 -6.02 0.44
C PHE A 63 -2.73 -5.67 1.91
N GLU A 64 -1.82 -6.40 2.57
CA GLU A 64 -1.38 -6.09 3.92
C GLU A 64 -0.72 -4.71 3.99
N LEU A 65 0.27 -4.45 3.13
CA LEU A 65 0.93 -3.14 3.01
C LEU A 65 -0.05 -2.01 2.70
N TYR A 66 -1.04 -2.24 1.82
CA TYR A 66 -2.05 -1.23 1.51
C TYR A 66 -2.91 -0.87 2.73
N ARG A 67 -3.25 -1.84 3.58
CA ARG A 67 -4.03 -1.58 4.80
C ARG A 67 -3.23 -0.83 5.86
N GLU A 68 -1.93 -1.09 5.94
CA GLU A 68 -1.02 -0.35 6.83
C GLU A 68 -0.88 1.10 6.38
N ASP A 69 -0.64 1.34 5.09
CA ASP A 69 -0.51 2.69 4.53
C ASP A 69 -1.77 3.54 4.74
N VAL A 70 -2.96 2.94 4.58
CA VAL A 70 -4.24 3.61 4.88
C VAL A 70 -4.35 3.98 6.36
N ARG A 71 -3.90 3.12 7.29
CA ARG A 71 -3.91 3.45 8.73
C ARG A 71 -2.97 4.60 9.04
N ASP A 72 -1.76 4.56 8.50
CA ASP A 72 -0.73 5.56 8.75
C ASP A 72 -1.16 6.92 8.20
N LEU A 73 -1.78 6.97 7.02
CA LEU A 73 -2.28 8.20 6.41
C LEU A 73 -3.43 8.82 7.23
N VAL A 74 -4.34 8.00 7.75
CA VAL A 74 -5.42 8.48 8.63
C VAL A 74 -4.87 8.98 9.95
N ASP A 75 -3.98 8.23 10.60
CA ASP A 75 -3.39 8.58 11.89
C ASP A 75 -2.54 9.87 11.80
N LEU A 76 -1.77 10.03 10.71
CA LEU A 76 -1.03 11.26 10.45
C LEU A 76 -1.96 12.47 10.30
N THR A 77 -3.10 12.29 9.61
CA THR A 77 -4.08 13.37 9.40
C THR A 77 -4.73 13.78 10.71
N VAL A 78 -5.14 12.82 11.54
CA VAL A 78 -5.73 13.08 12.87
C VAL A 78 -4.74 13.85 13.74
N LYS A 79 -3.50 13.35 13.86
CA LYS A 79 -2.44 14.02 14.63
C LYS A 79 -2.18 15.46 14.16
N LYS A 80 -2.23 15.70 12.84
CA LYS A 80 -2.05 17.04 12.28
C LYS A 80 -3.21 17.97 12.61
N MET A 81 -4.45 17.49 12.55
CA MET A 81 -5.64 18.27 12.91
C MET A 81 -5.72 18.59 14.40
N ASP A 82 -5.29 17.65 15.27
CA ASP A 82 -5.23 17.88 16.71
C ASP A 82 -4.24 18.99 17.08
N ASN A 83 -3.08 19.03 16.41
CA ASN A 83 -2.11 20.12 16.57
C ASN A 83 -2.70 21.48 16.16
N TYR A 84 -3.47 21.55 15.08
CA TYR A 84 -4.16 22.78 14.70
C TYR A 84 -5.22 23.19 15.73
N LEU A 85 -5.92 22.23 16.32
CA LEU A 85 -6.89 22.51 17.36
C LEU A 85 -6.23 23.18 18.57
N VAL A 86 -5.10 22.64 19.06
CA VAL A 86 -4.36 23.22 20.21
C VAL A 86 -3.86 24.63 19.92
N VAL A 87 -3.27 24.87 18.74
CA VAL A 87 -2.76 26.21 18.40
C VAL A 87 -3.90 27.22 18.27
N ASN A 88 -5.01 26.84 17.63
CA ASN A 88 -6.16 27.71 17.43
C ASN A 88 -6.88 28.04 18.74
N THR A 89 -6.96 27.11 19.71
CA THR A 89 -7.59 27.39 21.01
C THR A 89 -6.76 28.35 21.86
N LEU A 90 -5.42 28.28 21.80
CA LEU A 90 -4.53 29.24 22.46
C LEU A 90 -4.69 30.64 21.84
N GLN A 91 -4.71 30.74 20.51
CA GLN A 91 -4.92 32.01 19.81
C GLN A 91 -6.30 32.61 20.10
N LEU A 92 -7.34 31.77 20.19
CA LEU A 92 -8.67 32.20 20.60
C LEU A 92 -8.67 32.75 22.04
N GLY A 93 -7.91 32.14 22.94
CA GLY A 93 -7.67 32.66 24.29
C GLY A 93 -7.07 34.08 24.27
N PHE A 94 -6.02 34.29 23.47
CA PHE A 94 -5.42 35.62 23.31
C PHE A 94 -6.39 36.65 22.72
N CYS A 95 -7.22 36.26 21.75
CA CYS A 95 -8.26 37.15 21.21
C CYS A 95 -9.29 37.57 22.27
N VAL A 96 -9.69 36.66 23.17
CA VAL A 96 -10.62 36.99 24.27
C VAL A 96 -9.94 37.90 25.30
N THR A 97 -8.69 37.63 25.68
CA THR A 97 -7.93 38.52 26.58
C THR A 97 -7.76 39.92 25.98
N LEU A 98 -7.42 40.03 24.69
CA LEU A 98 -7.35 41.30 23.98
C LEU A 98 -8.70 42.03 23.90
N PHE A 99 -9.81 41.30 23.91
CA PHE A 99 -11.15 41.90 23.90
C PHE A 99 -11.56 42.47 25.26
N VAL A 100 -11.18 41.82 26.36
CA VAL A 100 -11.55 42.22 27.74
C VAL A 100 -10.58 43.25 28.32
N GLU A 101 -9.28 42.99 28.21
CA GLU A 101 -8.21 43.79 28.85
C GLU A 101 -7.48 44.67 27.83
N GLY A 102 -7.49 44.31 26.55
CA GLY A 102 -6.78 45.03 25.49
C GLY A 102 -7.48 46.29 25.01
N ARG A 103 -8.43 46.85 25.77
CA ARG A 103 -8.95 48.19 25.47
C ARG A 103 -7.74 49.14 25.54
N PRO A 104 -7.47 49.95 24.50
CA PRO A 104 -6.45 50.98 24.61
C PRO A 104 -6.88 51.95 25.70
N GLU A 105 -6.36 51.75 26.90
CA GLU A 105 -6.54 52.67 28.01
C GLU A 105 -5.85 53.98 27.64
N ILE A 106 -6.63 55.05 27.72
CA ILE A 106 -6.10 56.41 27.70
C ILE A 106 -5.45 56.54 29.08
N ASP A 107 -4.15 56.28 29.16
CA ASP A 107 -3.40 56.52 30.39
C ASP A 107 -3.60 57.98 30.80
N GLU A 108 -4.02 58.20 32.06
CA GLU A 108 -4.38 59.53 32.56
C GLU A 108 -3.15 60.44 32.73
N SER A 109 -1.95 59.86 32.64
CA SER A 109 -0.68 60.49 33.01
C SER A 109 -0.15 61.47 31.95
N GLU A 110 0.11 61.07 30.70
CA GLU A 110 0.63 62.01 29.70
C GLU A 110 0.21 61.60 28.29
N ALA A 111 -0.54 62.49 27.63
CA ALA A 111 -0.70 62.57 26.18
C ALA A 111 -1.44 61.41 25.48
N HIS A 112 -2.78 61.43 25.47
CA HIS A 112 -3.57 61.39 24.22
C HIS A 112 -5.00 61.89 24.45
N ALA A 113 -5.17 63.20 24.23
CA ALA A 113 -6.45 63.81 23.93
C ALA A 113 -7.11 63.10 22.73
N ASN A 114 -8.36 62.68 22.87
CA ASN A 114 -9.26 62.26 21.80
C ASN A 114 -8.76 61.09 20.92
N LEU A 115 -8.77 59.85 21.41
CA LEU A 115 -8.81 58.71 20.49
C LEU A 115 -10.07 58.88 19.61
N PRO A 116 -9.93 59.01 18.29
CA PRO A 116 -11.09 59.24 17.45
C PRO A 116 -11.95 57.98 17.44
N GLN A 117 -13.25 58.15 17.67
CA GLN A 117 -14.18 57.04 17.91
C GLN A 117 -14.16 55.96 16.81
N TRP A 118 -13.87 56.34 15.56
CA TRP A 118 -13.75 55.40 14.43
C TRP A 118 -12.65 54.34 14.64
N LEU A 119 -11.58 54.65 15.39
CA LEU A 119 -10.48 53.72 15.64
C LEU A 119 -10.91 52.60 16.60
N LEU A 120 -11.74 52.92 17.59
CA LEU A 120 -12.32 51.94 18.51
C LEU A 120 -13.27 50.98 17.78
N TRP A 121 -14.07 51.50 16.84
CA TRP A 121 -14.91 50.67 15.98
C TRP A 121 -14.07 49.73 15.12
N GLN A 122 -13.01 50.23 14.49
CA GLN A 122 -12.11 49.40 13.67
C GLN A 122 -11.42 48.31 14.50
N PHE A 123 -10.92 48.65 15.70
CA PHE A 123 -10.34 47.69 16.64
C PHE A 123 -11.33 46.59 17.03
N SER A 124 -12.58 46.97 17.34
CA SER A 124 -13.63 46.01 17.69
C SER A 124 -13.97 45.07 16.53
N ILE A 125 -14.12 45.60 15.31
CA ILE A 125 -14.41 44.81 14.10
C ILE A 125 -13.26 43.83 13.81
N CYS A 126 -12.00 44.26 13.94
CA CYS A 126 -10.84 43.41 13.72
C CYS A 126 -10.80 42.25 14.73
N ASN A 127 -11.02 42.52 16.02
CA ASN A 127 -11.04 41.49 17.05
C ASN A 127 -12.21 40.49 16.88
N VAL A 128 -13.41 40.98 16.56
CA VAL A 128 -14.56 40.10 16.27
C VAL A 128 -14.31 39.24 15.04
N SER A 129 -13.71 39.81 13.98
CA SER A 129 -13.37 39.06 12.77
C SER A 129 -12.30 37.98 13.03
N ALA A 130 -11.28 38.29 13.84
CA ALA A 130 -10.26 37.32 14.24
C ALA A 130 -10.87 36.19 15.08
N PHE A 131 -11.75 36.52 16.03
CA PHE A 131 -12.47 35.54 16.84
C PHE A 131 -13.31 34.58 15.97
N LEU A 132 -14.09 35.11 15.03
CA LEU A 132 -14.90 34.29 14.12
C LEU A 132 -14.03 33.40 13.23
N TYR A 133 -12.89 33.90 12.75
CA TYR A 133 -11.96 33.14 11.94
C TYR A 133 -11.37 31.95 12.71
N TYR A 134 -10.92 32.16 13.95
CA TYR A 134 -10.40 31.08 14.79
C TYR A 134 -11.48 30.07 15.18
N LEU A 135 -12.69 30.52 15.47
CA LEU A 135 -13.83 29.64 15.77
C LEU A 135 -14.14 28.73 14.57
N LEU A 136 -14.19 29.31 13.37
CA LEU A 136 -14.41 28.54 12.13
C LEU A 136 -13.27 27.57 11.85
N SER A 137 -12.01 27.97 12.10
CA SER A 137 -10.86 27.08 11.98
C SER A 137 -10.93 25.88 12.94
N VAL A 138 -11.30 26.11 14.21
CA VAL A 138 -11.50 25.03 15.19
C VAL A 138 -12.61 24.07 14.73
N TRP A 139 -13.74 24.62 14.26
CA TRP A 139 -14.86 23.83 13.74
C TRP A 139 -14.43 22.93 12.57
N LEU A 140 -13.72 23.49 11.59
CA LEU A 140 -13.22 22.73 10.45
C LEU A 140 -12.22 21.64 10.87
N SER A 141 -11.35 21.93 11.83
CA SER A 141 -10.39 20.94 12.35
C SER A 141 -11.09 19.74 13.00
N ILE A 142 -12.12 20.01 13.80
CA ILE A 142 -12.93 18.96 14.44
C ILE A 142 -13.64 18.11 13.36
N HIS A 143 -14.25 18.76 12.37
CA HIS A 143 -14.94 18.04 11.31
C HIS A 143 -13.99 17.17 10.46
N ALA A 144 -12.81 17.68 10.15
CA ALA A 144 -11.78 16.94 9.42
C ALA A 144 -11.29 15.71 10.20
N SER A 145 -11.07 15.84 11.52
CA SER A 145 -10.66 14.71 12.38
C SER A 145 -11.72 13.59 12.42
N ILE A 146 -12.99 13.96 12.61
CA ILE A 146 -14.11 12.99 12.61
C ILE A 146 -14.25 12.29 11.24
N ALA A 147 -14.13 13.05 10.15
CA ALA A 147 -14.19 12.49 8.81
C ALA A 147 -13.05 11.48 8.58
N ALA A 148 -11.82 11.82 8.95
CA ALA A 148 -10.66 10.93 8.83
C ALA A 148 -10.85 9.62 9.62
N HIS A 149 -11.33 9.68 10.86
CA HIS A 149 -11.65 8.48 11.64
C HIS A 149 -12.72 7.61 10.98
N SER A 150 -13.78 8.23 10.43
CA SER A 150 -14.84 7.49 9.75
C SER A 150 -14.37 6.79 8.47
N PHE A 151 -13.43 7.40 7.73
CA PHE A 151 -12.81 6.78 6.56
C PHE A 151 -11.86 5.64 6.95
N GLY A 152 -11.10 5.78 8.05
CA GLY A 152 -10.24 4.72 8.57
C GLY A 152 -11.01 3.44 8.90
N VAL A 153 -12.19 3.56 9.53
CA VAL A 153 -13.03 2.38 9.85
C VAL A 153 -13.71 1.79 8.62
N ARG A 154 -13.98 2.58 7.57
CA ARG A 154 -14.65 2.10 6.34
C ARG A 154 -13.71 1.39 5.36
N LEU A 155 -12.43 1.77 5.35
CA LEU A 155 -11.43 1.23 4.43
C LEU A 155 -10.71 -0.01 4.98
N LEU A 156 -10.80 -0.25 6.30
CA LEU A 156 -10.35 -1.46 6.96
C LEU A 156 -11.46 -2.51 6.99
#